data_AF-B3M4L0-F1
#
_entry.id   AF-B3M4L0-F1
#
_cell.length_a   1.000
_cell.length_b   1.000
_cell.length_c   1.000
_cell.angle_alpha   90.00
_cell.angle_beta   90.00
_cell.angle_gamma   90.00
#
_symmetry.space_group_name_H-M   'P 1'
#
loop_
_entity.id
_entity.type
_entity.pdbx_description
1 polymer ?
#
loop_
_entity_poly.entity_id
_entity_poly.type
_entity_poly.pdbx_seq_one_letter_code
_entity_poly.pdbx_strand_id
1 'polypeptide(L)'
;METINFNDFTHIERYEIIKDFLVKMKKADFTKNAQKFFKYYLRKFYKVPESLVNDIVYCQRAMKSYLLMHQTIVSVFAQQADADPVIKNNYIKEIEDTLAELNAECQYLALSLQDDIDRFCLVFTEQNLRPNELIIKDIVSEAIVPLIVAPQLSIKPHSIANRLSEGQLLSKYFIVEGSNPVKDESPPMKLPKQPPSSDFATIGVKASRQNLQEALKRARSQSRQSEQGKSDEKPESTKQIFMRSLGLCTHMEHTKMETSKVRPQKRKTKPTEKTK
;
A
#
# COMPACT_ATOMS: atom_id res chain seq x y z
N MET A 1 -31.38 5.18 35.45
CA MET A 1 -31.45 4.54 34.13
C MET A 1 -30.40 3.46 34.13
N GLU A 2 -30.79 2.20 33.95
CA GLU A 2 -29.84 1.10 33.79
C GLU A 2 -28.90 1.41 32.62
N THR A 3 -27.60 1.33 32.86
CA THR A 3 -26.59 1.52 31.82
C THR A 3 -26.61 0.30 30.90
N ILE A 4 -27.35 0.39 29.81
CA ILE A 4 -27.37 -0.62 28.76
C ILE A 4 -25.93 -0.78 28.21
N ASN A 5 -25.32 -1.93 28.45
CA ASN A 5 -24.05 -2.28 27.86
C ASN A 5 -24.29 -2.89 26.48
N PHE A 6 -24.07 -2.11 25.41
CA PHE A 6 -24.33 -2.59 24.06
C PHE A 6 -23.45 -3.79 23.65
N ASN A 7 -22.38 -4.10 24.40
CA ASN A 7 -21.58 -5.30 24.13
C ASN A 7 -22.31 -6.61 24.50
N ASP A 8 -23.41 -6.52 25.26
CA ASP A 8 -24.21 -7.69 25.63
C ASP A 8 -25.11 -8.16 24.47
N PHE A 9 -25.19 -7.39 23.37
CA PHE A 9 -26.00 -7.68 22.19
C PHE A 9 -25.13 -8.15 21.01
N THR A 10 -25.69 -9.08 20.24
CA THR A 10 -25.15 -9.49 18.95
C THR A 10 -25.11 -8.32 17.95
N HIS A 11 -24.38 -8.48 16.84
CA HIS A 11 -24.33 -7.45 15.79
C HIS A 11 -25.71 -7.15 15.19
N ILE A 12 -26.57 -8.17 15.06
CA ILE A 12 -27.92 -8.03 14.52
C ILE A 12 -28.81 -7.27 15.51
N GLU A 13 -28.78 -7.65 16.79
CA GLU A 13 -29.56 -6.97 17.83
C GLU A 13 -29.13 -5.50 17.98
N ARG A 14 -27.83 -5.21 17.96
CA ARG A 14 -27.34 -3.83 17.96
C ARG A 14 -27.87 -3.04 16.76
N TYR A 15 -27.83 -3.63 15.57
CA TYR A 15 -28.34 -2.98 14.36
C TYR A 15 -29.82 -2.63 14.49
N GLU A 16 -30.67 -3.57 14.93
CA GLU A 16 -32.11 -3.32 15.08
C GLU A 16 -32.42 -2.30 16.19
N ILE A 17 -31.74 -2.39 17.35
CA ILE A 17 -31.90 -1.41 18.45
C ILE A 17 -31.58 0.01 17.97
N ILE A 18 -30.47 0.16 17.22
CA ILE A 18 -30.03 1.47 16.71
C ILE A 18 -30.99 1.97 15.64
N LYS A 19 -31.41 1.12 14.73
CA LYS A 19 -32.36 1.45 13.67
C LYS A 19 -33.66 2.00 14.27
N ASP A 20 -34.24 1.29 15.24
CA ASP A 20 -35.46 1.70 15.93
C ASP A 20 -35.27 3.03 16.68
N PHE A 21 -34.13 3.19 17.36
CA PHE A 21 -33.78 4.42 18.05
C PHE A 21 -33.70 5.61 17.09
N LEU A 22 -33.03 5.44 15.95
CA LEU A 22 -32.87 6.48 14.93
C LEU A 22 -34.20 6.85 14.27
N VAL A 23 -35.06 5.87 13.97
CA VAL A 23 -36.40 6.10 13.44
C VAL A 23 -37.24 6.93 14.42
N LYS A 24 -37.19 6.61 15.72
CA LYS A 24 -37.88 7.40 16.77
C LYS A 24 -37.34 8.82 16.85
N MET A 25 -36.02 9.00 16.81
CA MET A 25 -35.39 10.33 16.87
C MET A 25 -35.71 11.19 15.66
N LYS A 26 -35.82 10.58 14.46
CA LYS A 26 -36.20 11.27 13.22
C LYS A 26 -37.66 11.73 13.26
N LYS A 27 -38.58 10.89 13.76
CA LYS A 27 -40.01 11.26 13.92
C LYS A 27 -40.22 12.45 14.85
N ALA A 28 -39.27 12.70 15.75
CA ALA A 28 -39.33 13.77 16.72
C ALA A 28 -38.45 14.99 16.35
N ASP A 29 -37.98 15.09 15.09
CA ASP A 29 -37.14 16.20 14.56
C ASP A 29 -35.82 16.45 15.33
N PHE A 30 -35.33 15.44 16.06
CA PHE A 30 -34.10 15.53 16.86
C PHE A 30 -32.82 15.17 16.08
N THR A 31 -32.70 15.59 14.82
CA THR A 31 -31.59 15.23 13.93
C THR A 31 -30.22 15.66 14.48
N LYS A 32 -30.16 16.79 15.20
CA LYS A 32 -28.93 17.25 15.89
C LYS A 32 -28.52 16.31 17.03
N ASN A 33 -29.48 15.76 17.77
CA ASN A 33 -29.20 14.79 18.82
C ASN A 33 -28.83 13.43 18.23
N ALA A 34 -29.38 13.06 17.07
CA ALA A 34 -28.99 11.84 16.34
C ALA A 34 -27.53 11.89 15.91
N GLN A 35 -27.05 13.05 15.44
CA GLN A 35 -25.63 13.25 15.12
C GLN A 35 -24.73 13.16 16.36
N LYS A 36 -25.12 13.75 17.50
CA LYS A 36 -24.36 13.62 18.77
C LYS A 36 -24.32 12.18 19.26
N PHE A 37 -25.46 11.48 19.21
CA PHE A 37 -25.53 10.07 19.56
C PHE A 37 -24.64 9.23 18.63
N PHE A 38 -24.67 9.48 17.33
CA PHE A 38 -23.83 8.75 16.38
C PHE A 38 -22.35 8.93 16.67
N LYS A 39 -21.91 10.17 16.94
CA LYS A 39 -20.53 10.45 17.39
C LYS A 39 -20.14 9.63 18.63
N TYR A 40 -21.02 9.56 19.62
CA TYR A 40 -20.79 8.76 20.83
C TYR A 40 -20.74 7.26 20.50
N TYR A 41 -21.70 6.77 19.72
CA TYR A 41 -21.83 5.37 19.34
C TYR A 41 -20.59 4.89 18.57
N LEU A 42 -20.15 5.64 17.56
CA LEU A 42 -18.97 5.33 16.77
C LEU A 42 -17.72 5.23 17.67
N ARG A 43 -17.46 6.23 18.52
CA ARG A 43 -16.30 6.21 19.44
C ARG A 43 -16.36 5.09 20.48
N LYS A 44 -17.56 4.69 20.90
CA LYS A 44 -17.72 3.72 21.99
C LYS A 44 -17.70 2.27 21.49
N PHE A 45 -18.22 2.02 20.28
CA PHE A 45 -18.54 0.66 19.83
C PHE A 45 -17.82 0.25 18.55
N TYR A 46 -17.39 1.19 17.70
CA TYR A 46 -16.58 0.81 16.56
C TYR A 46 -15.15 0.51 17.04
N LYS A 47 -14.65 -0.66 16.64
CA LYS A 47 -13.26 -1.06 16.83
C LYS A 47 -12.76 -1.57 15.49
N VAL A 48 -11.63 -1.04 15.06
CA VAL A 48 -10.97 -1.51 13.84
C VAL A 48 -10.58 -2.99 14.03
N PRO A 49 -10.88 -3.88 13.07
CA PRO A 49 -10.51 -5.28 13.19
C PRO A 49 -9.00 -5.47 13.35
N GLU A 50 -8.58 -6.20 14.39
CA GLU A 50 -7.17 -6.37 14.75
C GLU A 50 -6.35 -7.03 13.62
N SER A 51 -6.94 -7.98 12.89
CA SER A 51 -6.31 -8.60 11.73
C SER A 51 -5.99 -7.58 10.63
N LEU A 52 -6.94 -6.68 10.30
CA LEU A 52 -6.73 -5.61 9.34
C LEU A 52 -5.70 -4.59 9.84
N VAL A 53 -5.75 -4.21 11.13
CA VAL A 53 -4.73 -3.32 11.73
C VAL A 53 -3.34 -3.94 11.57
N ASN A 54 -3.17 -5.20 11.95
CA ASN A 54 -1.88 -5.88 11.88
C ASN A 54 -1.38 -6.00 10.43
N ASP A 55 -2.25 -6.35 9.48
CA ASP A 55 -1.88 -6.43 8.06
C ASP A 55 -1.48 -5.06 7.50
N ILE A 56 -2.25 -4.00 7.76
CA ILE A 56 -1.96 -2.64 7.29
C ILE A 56 -0.63 -2.16 7.88
N VAL A 57 -0.45 -2.29 9.19
CA VAL A 57 0.76 -1.83 9.86
C VAL A 57 1.98 -2.60 9.35
N TYR A 58 1.84 -3.92 9.17
CA TYR A 58 2.91 -4.75 8.63
C TYR A 58 3.32 -4.30 7.22
N CYS A 59 2.36 -4.14 6.29
CA CYS A 59 2.66 -3.65 4.93
C CYS A 59 3.36 -2.29 4.96
N GLN A 60 2.89 -1.35 5.79
CA GLN A 60 3.47 -0.01 5.89
C GLN A 60 4.92 -0.05 6.43
N ARG A 61 5.19 -0.87 7.44
CA ARG A 61 6.55 -1.08 7.98
C ARG A 61 7.47 -1.79 6.97
N ALA A 62 6.96 -2.78 6.25
CA ALA A 62 7.69 -3.45 5.19
C ALA A 62 8.04 -2.46 4.08
N MET A 63 7.08 -1.67 3.61
CA MET A 63 7.29 -0.64 2.59
C MET A 63 8.38 0.36 3.00
N LYS A 64 8.37 0.82 4.26
CA LYS A 64 9.44 1.66 4.81
C LYS A 64 10.81 0.99 4.72
N SER A 65 10.90 -0.30 5.08
CA SER A 65 12.15 -1.06 5.07
C SER A 65 12.71 -1.22 3.64
N TYR A 66 11.85 -1.48 2.66
CA TYR A 66 12.24 -1.61 1.26
C TYR A 66 12.62 -0.24 0.65
N LEU A 67 11.93 0.84 1.00
CA LEU A 67 12.31 2.20 0.59
C LEU A 67 13.67 2.61 1.17
N LEU A 68 13.92 2.28 2.44
CA LEU A 68 15.22 2.49 3.06
C LEU A 68 16.30 1.70 2.33
N MET A 69 16.05 0.42 2.03
CA MET A 69 16.99 -0.43 1.30
C MET A 69 17.30 0.11 -0.09
N HIS A 70 16.29 0.56 -0.83
CA HIS A 70 16.46 1.23 -2.11
C HIS A 70 17.42 2.42 -1.98
N GLN A 71 17.18 3.31 -1.00
CA GLN A 71 18.04 4.47 -0.75
C GLN A 71 19.48 4.06 -0.39
N THR A 72 19.64 3.04 0.45
CA THR A 72 20.95 2.51 0.84
C THR A 72 21.73 1.98 -0.37
N ILE A 73 21.10 1.18 -1.24
CA ILE A 73 21.75 0.67 -2.46
C ILE A 73 22.17 1.82 -3.38
N VAL A 74 21.28 2.79 -3.62
CA VAL A 74 21.62 3.96 -4.45
C VAL A 74 22.81 4.71 -3.86
N SER A 75 22.85 4.89 -2.54
CA SER A 75 23.93 5.60 -1.84
C SER A 75 25.26 4.86 -1.90
N VAL A 76 25.29 3.56 -1.60
CA VAL A 76 26.51 2.74 -1.61
C VAL A 76 27.12 2.68 -3.01
N PHE A 77 26.32 2.42 -4.03
CA PHE A 77 26.80 2.39 -5.42
C PHE A 77 27.26 3.75 -5.95
N ALA A 78 26.79 4.87 -5.36
CA ALA A 78 27.28 6.19 -5.73
C ALA A 78 28.69 6.48 -5.15
N GLN A 79 29.09 5.77 -4.11
CA GLN A 79 30.39 5.95 -3.44
C GLN A 79 31.48 5.04 -4.02
N GLN A 80 31.10 3.96 -4.70
CA GLN A 80 32.02 2.98 -5.30
C GLN A 80 32.27 3.32 -6.77
N ALA A 81 33.52 3.69 -7.09
CA ALA A 81 33.90 4.12 -8.45
C ALA A 81 33.89 2.98 -9.49
N ASP A 82 34.01 1.74 -9.03
CA ASP A 82 34.05 0.50 -9.82
C ASP A 82 32.73 -0.29 -9.76
N ALA A 83 31.68 0.31 -9.17
CA ALA A 83 30.41 -0.38 -8.98
C ALA A 83 29.73 -0.70 -10.32
N ASP A 84 29.35 -1.96 -10.51
CA ASP A 84 28.65 -2.39 -11.73
C ASP A 84 27.22 -1.80 -11.78
N PRO A 85 26.93 -0.89 -12.73
CA PRO A 85 25.61 -0.29 -12.85
C PRO A 85 24.52 -1.30 -13.23
N VAL A 86 24.87 -2.42 -13.85
CA VAL A 86 23.91 -3.48 -14.20
C VAL A 86 23.42 -4.19 -12.94
N ILE A 87 24.34 -4.53 -12.03
CA ILE A 87 24.00 -5.15 -10.74
C ILE A 87 23.12 -4.20 -9.92
N LYS A 88 23.50 -2.92 -9.83
CA LYS A 88 22.69 -1.89 -9.18
C LYS A 88 21.26 -1.86 -9.71
N ASN A 89 21.11 -1.76 -11.03
CA ASN A 89 19.80 -1.65 -11.67
C ASN A 89 18.94 -2.90 -11.44
N ASN A 90 19.56 -4.08 -11.39
CA ASN A 90 18.86 -5.32 -11.08
C ASN A 90 18.32 -5.31 -9.63
N TYR A 91 19.13 -4.90 -8.65
CA TYR A 91 18.70 -4.80 -7.26
C TYR A 91 17.60 -3.76 -7.06
N ILE A 92 17.74 -2.58 -7.67
CA ILE A 92 16.73 -1.53 -7.61
C ILE A 92 15.42 -2.01 -8.21
N LYS A 93 15.47 -2.64 -9.39
CA LYS A 93 14.27 -3.17 -10.05
C LYS A 93 13.55 -4.20 -9.18
N GLU A 94 14.28 -5.12 -8.55
CA GLU A 94 13.69 -6.12 -7.65
C GLU A 94 12.97 -5.48 -6.46
N ILE A 95 13.58 -4.45 -5.87
CA ILE A 95 12.98 -3.69 -4.77
C ILE A 95 11.75 -2.91 -5.24
N GLU A 96 11.82 -2.26 -6.40
CA GLU A 96 10.70 -1.54 -7.00
C GLU A 96 9.52 -2.46 -7.31
N ASP A 97 9.78 -3.66 -7.85
CA ASP A 97 8.75 -4.68 -8.10
C ASP A 97 8.08 -5.10 -6.77
N THR A 98 8.88 -5.34 -5.72
CA THR A 98 8.34 -5.69 -4.39
C THR A 98 7.55 -4.53 -3.75
N LEU A 99 8.02 -3.29 -3.92
CA LEU A 99 7.32 -2.09 -3.45
C LEU A 99 5.98 -1.90 -4.17
N ALA A 100 5.91 -2.21 -5.46
CA ALA A 100 4.68 -2.17 -6.23
C ALA A 100 3.65 -3.18 -5.70
N GLU A 101 4.09 -4.41 -5.39
CA GLU A 101 3.25 -5.44 -4.76
C GLU A 101 2.77 -5.01 -3.38
N LEU A 102 3.67 -4.53 -2.51
CA LEU A 102 3.33 -4.04 -1.18
C LEU A 102 2.33 -2.88 -1.22
N ASN A 103 2.49 -1.96 -2.17
CA ASN A 103 1.55 -0.86 -2.34
C ASN A 103 0.17 -1.34 -2.80
N ALA A 104 0.10 -2.33 -3.69
CA ALA A 104 -1.18 -2.93 -4.09
C ALA A 104 -1.87 -3.62 -2.90
N GLU A 105 -1.11 -4.37 -2.08
CA GLU A 105 -1.62 -4.99 -0.85
C GLU A 105 -2.15 -3.94 0.13
N CYS A 106 -1.38 -2.86 0.39
CA CYS A 106 -1.81 -1.73 1.22
C CYS A 106 -3.13 -1.11 0.74
N GLN A 107 -3.27 -0.88 -0.57
CA GLN A 107 -4.47 -0.30 -1.16
C GLN A 107 -5.69 -1.22 -0.99
N TYR A 108 -5.51 -2.52 -1.19
CA TYR A 108 -6.56 -3.50 -0.97
C TYR A 108 -7.02 -3.55 0.50
N LEU A 109 -6.08 -3.50 1.44
CA LEU A 109 -6.39 -3.46 2.87
C LEU A 109 -7.11 -2.17 3.27
N ALA A 110 -6.74 -1.02 2.68
CA ALA A 110 -7.42 0.24 2.91
C ALA A 110 -8.87 0.21 2.41
N LEU A 111 -9.13 -0.41 1.24
CA LEU A 111 -10.49 -0.63 0.74
C LEU A 111 -11.28 -1.57 1.66
N SER A 112 -10.65 -2.64 2.13
CA SER A 112 -11.29 -3.59 3.06
C SER A 112 -11.66 -2.92 4.39
N LEU A 113 -10.82 -2.01 4.89
CA LEU A 113 -11.12 -1.21 6.06
C LEU A 113 -12.28 -0.22 5.80
N GLN A 114 -12.30 0.41 4.63
CA GLN A 114 -13.40 1.29 4.24
C GLN A 114 -14.73 0.52 4.20
N ASP A 115 -14.76 -0.67 3.60
CA ASP A 115 -15.94 -1.54 3.54
C ASP A 115 -16.43 -1.95 4.95
N ASP A 116 -15.52 -2.25 5.88
CA ASP A 116 -15.86 -2.57 7.27
C ASP A 116 -16.49 -1.37 8.00
N ILE A 117 -15.92 -0.18 7.83
CA ILE A 117 -16.46 1.08 8.38
C ILE A 117 -17.84 1.36 7.80
N ASP A 118 -17.99 1.23 6.48
CA ASP A 118 -19.25 1.50 5.79
C ASP A 118 -20.35 0.52 6.22
N ARG A 119 -20.01 -0.76 6.39
CA ARG A 119 -20.92 -1.76 6.95
C ARG A 119 -21.35 -1.40 8.37
N PHE A 120 -20.42 -0.93 9.21
CA PHE A 120 -20.76 -0.47 10.57
C PHE A 120 -21.65 0.78 10.56
N CYS A 121 -21.42 1.70 9.61
CA CYS A 121 -22.16 2.94 9.48
C CYS A 121 -23.50 2.80 8.74
N LEU A 122 -23.79 1.64 8.14
CA LEU A 122 -24.93 1.40 7.25
C LEU A 122 -26.26 1.85 7.86
N VAL A 123 -26.51 1.47 9.12
CA VAL A 123 -27.77 1.79 9.84
C VAL A 123 -28.02 3.30 9.96
N PHE A 124 -26.96 4.12 9.96
CA PHE A 124 -27.06 5.57 10.01
C PHE A 124 -27.26 6.15 8.61
N THR A 125 -26.53 5.65 7.62
CA THR A 125 -26.67 6.10 6.23
C THR A 125 -28.06 5.82 5.66
N GLU A 126 -28.67 4.67 6.02
CA GLU A 126 -30.05 4.32 5.63
C GLU A 126 -31.10 5.31 6.19
N GLN A 127 -30.76 6.01 7.27
CA GLN A 127 -31.63 7.03 7.89
C GLN A 127 -31.34 8.45 7.38
N ASN A 128 -30.53 8.60 6.33
CA ASN A 128 -30.01 9.85 5.78
C ASN A 128 -29.10 10.63 6.75
N LEU A 129 -28.46 9.94 7.69
CA LEU A 129 -27.42 10.53 8.53
C LEU A 129 -26.06 10.29 7.88
N ARG A 130 -25.27 11.36 7.74
CA ARG A 130 -23.90 11.25 7.24
C ARG A 130 -22.93 10.94 8.38
N PRO A 131 -22.07 9.92 8.22
CA PRO A 131 -21.00 9.70 9.16
C PRO A 131 -20.03 10.88 9.21
N ASN A 132 -19.51 11.16 10.40
CA ASN A 132 -18.50 12.20 10.56
C ASN A 132 -17.12 11.62 10.19
N GLU A 133 -16.66 11.94 8.99
CA GLU A 133 -15.37 11.47 8.46
C GLU A 133 -14.18 11.82 9.35
N LEU A 134 -14.19 12.97 10.04
CA LEU A 134 -13.10 13.35 10.93
C LEU A 134 -12.98 12.38 12.11
N ILE A 135 -14.12 11.95 12.67
CA ILE A 135 -14.11 11.01 13.79
C ILE A 135 -13.65 9.63 13.32
N ILE A 136 -14.09 9.20 12.14
CA ILE A 136 -13.63 7.93 11.55
C ILE A 136 -12.11 7.98 11.35
N LYS A 137 -11.60 9.07 10.75
CA LYS A 137 -10.16 9.29 10.57
C LYS A 137 -9.41 9.29 11.89
N ASP A 138 -9.93 9.93 12.93
CA ASP A 138 -9.35 9.92 14.28
C ASP A 138 -9.24 8.48 14.82
N ILE A 139 -10.33 7.71 14.80
CA ILE A 139 -10.36 6.33 15.33
C ILE A 139 -9.38 5.44 14.57
N VAL A 140 -9.38 5.51 13.24
CA VAL A 140 -8.48 4.72 12.40
C VAL A 140 -7.03 5.11 12.65
N SER A 141 -6.74 6.41 12.75
CA SER A 141 -5.38 6.91 12.99
C SER A 141 -4.89 6.49 14.37
N GLU A 142 -5.72 6.59 15.40
CA GLU A 142 -5.42 6.16 16.77
C GLU A 142 -5.11 4.65 16.84
N ALA A 143 -5.81 3.83 16.04
CA ALA A 143 -5.57 2.39 15.99
C ALA A 143 -4.29 2.00 15.22
N ILE A 144 -3.97 2.71 14.13
CA ILE A 144 -2.93 2.27 13.17
C ILE A 144 -1.61 3.02 13.36
N VAL A 145 -1.63 4.36 13.48
CA VAL A 145 -0.42 5.18 13.41
C VAL A 145 0.57 4.88 14.53
N PRO A 146 0.17 4.74 15.82
CA PRO A 146 1.10 4.39 16.90
C PRO A 146 1.85 3.09 16.64
N LEU A 147 1.17 2.13 16.01
CA LEU A 147 1.76 0.85 15.65
C LEU A 147 2.70 0.98 14.46
N ILE A 148 2.49 1.87 13.50
CA ILE A 148 3.47 2.07 12.41
C ILE A 148 4.78 2.65 12.95
N VAL A 149 4.70 3.60 13.88
CA VAL A 149 5.88 4.34 14.37
C VAL A 149 6.66 3.63 15.48
N ALA A 150 6.14 2.55 16.05
CA ALA A 150 6.75 1.83 17.17
C ALA A 150 7.58 0.60 16.71
N PRO A 151 8.85 0.76 16.29
CA PRO A 151 9.64 -0.31 15.67
C PRO A 151 9.84 -1.54 16.56
N GLN A 152 9.79 -1.37 17.88
CA GLN A 152 10.06 -2.42 18.86
C GLN A 152 8.92 -3.43 18.99
N LEU A 153 7.71 -3.09 18.54
CA LEU A 153 6.56 -3.99 18.61
C LEU A 153 6.64 -5.00 17.47
N SER A 154 6.60 -6.29 17.79
CA SER A 154 6.47 -7.34 16.79
C SER A 154 5.02 -7.41 16.32
N ILE A 155 4.81 -7.27 15.01
CA ILE A 155 3.50 -7.34 14.38
C ILE A 155 3.51 -8.51 13.43
N LYS A 156 2.55 -9.42 13.60
CA LYS A 156 2.40 -10.61 12.76
C LYS A 156 1.32 -10.36 11.70
N PRO A 157 1.63 -10.54 10.41
CA PRO A 157 0.61 -10.49 9.37
C PRO A 157 -0.32 -11.71 9.49
N HIS A 158 -1.58 -11.51 9.11
CA HIS A 158 -2.65 -12.49 9.09
C HIS A 158 -2.93 -12.96 7.66
N SER A 159 -3.22 -12.02 6.75
CA SER A 159 -3.72 -12.35 5.40
C SER A 159 -2.71 -12.09 4.29
N ILE A 160 -1.60 -11.42 4.61
CA ILE A 160 -0.58 -10.98 3.66
C ILE A 160 0.71 -11.80 3.78
N ALA A 161 1.48 -11.83 2.68
CA ALA A 161 2.72 -12.60 2.65
C ALA A 161 3.83 -11.96 3.50
N ASN A 162 4.60 -12.80 4.19
CA ASN A 162 5.78 -12.36 4.93
C ASN A 162 6.83 -11.75 3.99
N ARG A 163 7.39 -10.62 4.39
CA ARG A 163 8.49 -9.92 3.72
C ARG A 163 9.78 -10.04 4.52
N LEU A 164 10.90 -9.81 3.84
CA LEU A 164 12.22 -9.78 4.46
C LEU A 164 12.31 -8.61 5.44
N SER A 165 12.91 -8.86 6.61
CA SER A 165 13.24 -7.80 7.55
C SER A 165 14.38 -6.92 7.02
N GLU A 166 14.57 -5.75 7.61
CA GLU A 166 15.68 -4.85 7.25
C GLU A 166 17.05 -5.56 7.32
N GLY A 167 17.30 -6.34 8.37
CA GLY A 167 18.55 -7.10 8.52
C GLY A 167 18.72 -8.20 7.46
N GLN A 168 17.62 -8.86 7.06
CA GLN A 168 17.64 -9.84 5.99
C GLN A 168 17.86 -9.19 4.62
N LEU A 169 17.28 -8.01 4.38
CA LEU A 169 17.52 -7.23 3.17
C LEU A 169 18.97 -6.75 3.10
N LEU A 170 19.53 -6.26 4.20
CA LEU A 170 20.95 -5.88 4.28
C LEU A 170 21.85 -7.06 3.91
N SER A 171 21.60 -8.23 4.51
CA SER A 171 22.39 -9.45 4.25
C SER A 171 22.24 -9.96 2.82
N LYS A 172 21.10 -9.68 2.18
CA LYS A 172 20.81 -10.09 0.80
C LYS A 172 21.57 -9.23 -0.21
N TYR A 173 21.61 -7.92 -0.01
CA TYR A 173 22.19 -6.96 -0.97
C TYR A 173 23.64 -6.55 -0.64
N PHE A 174 24.08 -6.74 0.60
CA PHE A 174 25.41 -6.42 1.05
C PHE A 174 26.04 -7.61 1.78
N ILE A 175 27.27 -7.96 1.39
CA ILE A 175 28.07 -8.93 2.12
C ILE A 175 28.63 -8.21 3.36
N VAL A 176 28.18 -8.60 4.56
CA VAL A 176 28.81 -8.14 5.80
C VAL A 176 30.07 -8.97 6.00
N GLU A 177 31.24 -8.42 5.67
CA GLU A 177 32.52 -9.06 6.02
C GLU A 177 32.58 -9.27 7.54
N GLY A 178 32.56 -10.55 7.96
CA GLY A 178 32.58 -10.95 9.37
C GLY A 178 31.36 -11.75 9.85
N SER A 179 30.29 -11.90 9.06
CA SER A 179 29.28 -12.90 9.36
C SER A 179 29.79 -14.27 8.94
N ASN A 180 30.17 -15.11 9.90
CA ASN A 180 30.26 -16.56 9.66
C ASN A 180 29.00 -17.00 8.90
N PRO A 181 29.09 -17.85 7.87
CA PRO A 181 27.89 -18.39 7.23
C PRO A 181 27.05 -19.01 8.34
N VAL A 182 25.84 -18.48 8.55
CA VAL A 182 24.87 -19.12 9.42
C VAL A 182 24.69 -20.51 8.82
N LYS A 183 25.22 -21.51 9.53
CA LYS A 183 24.90 -22.90 9.27
C LYS A 183 23.38 -22.98 9.38
N ASP A 184 22.71 -23.25 8.27
CA ASP A 184 21.41 -23.88 8.30
C ASP A 184 21.57 -25.18 9.11
N GLU A 185 21.25 -25.13 10.39
CA GLU A 185 20.90 -26.34 11.13
C GLU A 185 19.47 -26.71 10.76
N SER A 186 19.34 -27.38 9.61
CA SER A 186 18.32 -28.40 9.41
C SER A 186 19.03 -29.73 9.12
N PRO A 187 18.63 -30.86 9.74
CA PRO A 187 19.38 -32.11 9.63
C PRO A 187 19.36 -32.66 8.19
N PRO A 188 20.41 -33.38 7.75
CA PRO A 188 20.52 -33.83 6.37
C PRO A 188 19.55 -34.99 6.11
N MET A 189 18.45 -34.73 5.42
CA MET A 189 17.61 -35.79 4.87
C MET A 189 18.32 -36.40 3.66
N LYS A 190 18.74 -37.66 3.83
CA LYS A 190 19.30 -38.52 2.77
C LYS A 190 18.37 -38.55 1.56
N LEU A 191 18.92 -38.33 0.36
CA LEU A 191 18.25 -38.64 -0.90
C LEU A 191 17.91 -40.14 -0.97
N PRO A 192 16.67 -40.50 -1.36
CA PRO A 192 16.40 -41.76 -2.04
C PRO A 192 16.39 -41.55 -3.56
N LYS A 193 16.92 -42.55 -4.26
CA LYS A 193 17.05 -42.67 -5.74
C LYS A 193 15.69 -42.55 -6.47
N GLN A 194 15.69 -41.91 -7.64
CA GLN A 194 14.61 -41.78 -8.67
C GLN A 194 14.02 -43.13 -9.16
N PRO A 195 12.94 -43.15 -10.00
CA PRO A 195 11.61 -42.49 -9.97
C PRO A 195 10.45 -43.53 -10.23
N PRO A 196 9.14 -43.16 -10.25
CA PRO A 196 8.49 -42.89 -11.56
C PRO A 196 7.34 -41.84 -11.58
N SER A 197 7.04 -41.45 -12.83
CA SER A 197 5.87 -40.77 -13.43
C SER A 197 5.54 -39.32 -13.02
N SER A 198 5.94 -38.43 -13.93
CA SER A 198 5.21 -37.23 -14.32
C SER A 198 3.75 -37.59 -14.70
N ASP A 199 2.79 -36.75 -14.31
CA ASP A 199 1.76 -36.20 -15.23
C ASP A 199 0.57 -35.54 -14.52
N PHE A 200 0.40 -35.68 -13.20
CA PHE A 200 -0.82 -35.14 -12.56
C PHE A 200 -0.73 -33.71 -11.99
N ALA A 201 0.46 -33.14 -11.77
CA ALA A 201 0.59 -31.81 -11.17
C ALA A 201 0.68 -30.65 -12.21
N THR A 202 1.01 -30.96 -13.46
CA THR A 202 1.35 -29.93 -14.46
C THR A 202 0.15 -29.44 -15.27
N ILE A 203 -0.94 -30.20 -15.30
CA ILE A 203 -2.12 -29.91 -16.14
C ILE A 203 -3.03 -28.85 -15.48
N GLY A 204 -3.27 -28.95 -14.17
CA GLY A 204 -4.14 -28.03 -13.44
C GLY A 204 -3.56 -26.61 -13.30
N VAL A 205 -2.25 -26.50 -13.06
CA VAL A 205 -1.58 -25.20 -12.88
C VAL A 205 -1.43 -24.45 -14.22
N LYS A 206 -1.19 -25.18 -15.32
CA LYS A 206 -1.13 -24.57 -16.66
C LYS A 206 -2.52 -24.11 -17.13
N ALA A 207 -3.56 -24.90 -16.90
CA ALA A 207 -4.94 -24.50 -17.21
C ALA A 207 -5.39 -23.27 -16.38
N SER A 208 -5.03 -23.23 -15.08
CA SER A 208 -5.31 -22.08 -14.21
C SER A 208 -4.58 -20.81 -14.65
N ARG A 209 -3.29 -20.91 -15.03
CA ARG A 209 -2.52 -19.77 -15.57
C ARG A 209 -3.05 -19.26 -16.90
N GLN A 210 -3.51 -20.13 -17.79
CA GLN A 210 -4.13 -19.72 -19.06
C GLN A 210 -5.47 -19.02 -18.83
N ASN A 211 -6.31 -19.52 -17.93
CA ASN A 211 -7.57 -18.87 -17.56
C ASN A 211 -7.36 -17.47 -16.96
N LEU A 212 -6.33 -17.30 -16.11
CA LEU A 212 -6.00 -15.98 -15.56
C LEU A 212 -5.53 -15.01 -16.67
N GLN A 213 -4.72 -15.48 -17.62
CA GLN A 213 -4.25 -14.67 -18.73
C GLN A 213 -5.38 -14.28 -19.70
N GLU A 214 -6.34 -15.17 -19.94
CA GLU A 214 -7.52 -14.87 -20.77
C GLU A 214 -8.50 -13.92 -20.06
N ALA A 215 -8.68 -14.05 -18.75
CA ALA A 215 -9.49 -13.12 -17.95
C ALA A 215 -8.88 -11.71 -17.96
N LEU A 216 -7.55 -11.60 -17.80
CA LEU A 216 -6.84 -10.32 -17.88
C LEU A 216 -6.87 -9.70 -19.27
N LYS A 217 -6.82 -10.52 -20.34
CA LYS A 217 -7.02 -10.04 -21.71
C LYS A 217 -8.44 -9.53 -21.93
N ARG A 218 -9.46 -10.22 -21.44
CA ARG A 218 -10.87 -9.76 -21.51
C ARG A 218 -11.09 -8.43 -20.78
N ALA A 219 -10.54 -8.27 -19.57
CA ALA A 219 -10.63 -7.03 -18.82
C ALA A 219 -9.95 -5.84 -19.53
N ARG A 220 -8.80 -6.07 -20.18
CA ARG A 220 -8.09 -5.04 -20.95
C ARG A 220 -8.79 -4.68 -22.26
N SER A 221 -9.47 -5.62 -22.90
CA SER A 221 -10.26 -5.35 -24.10
C SER A 221 -11.53 -4.56 -23.78
N GLN A 222 -12.16 -4.82 -22.63
CA GLN A 222 -13.33 -4.06 -22.17
C GLN A 222 -12.97 -2.61 -21.76
N SER A 223 -11.80 -2.37 -21.17
CA SER A 223 -11.37 -1.00 -20.83
C SER A 223 -11.04 -0.14 -22.06
N ARG A 224 -10.66 -0.76 -23.18
CA ARG A 224 -10.36 -0.05 -24.44
C ARG A 224 -11.61 0.36 -25.22
N GLN A 225 -12.73 -0.33 -25.03
CA GLN A 225 -14.01 0.04 -25.66
C GLN A 225 -14.70 1.23 -24.96
N SER A 226 -14.35 1.54 -23.70
CA SER A 226 -14.85 2.70 -22.96
C SER A 226 -14.10 4.02 -23.21
N GLU A 227 -12.98 4.02 -23.93
CA GLU A 227 -12.15 5.23 -24.16
C GLU A 227 -12.28 5.85 -25.56
N GLN A 228 -13.05 5.25 -26.48
CA GLN A 228 -13.36 5.89 -27.77
C GLN A 228 -14.55 6.85 -27.63
N GLY A 229 -14.29 8.00 -26.99
CA GLY A 229 -15.26 9.07 -26.95
C GLY A 229 -14.96 10.19 -25.97
N LYS A 230 -13.87 10.94 -26.17
CA LYS A 230 -13.83 12.44 -26.19
C LYS A 230 -12.41 13.00 -25.95
N SER A 231 -12.05 13.89 -26.88
CA SER A 231 -11.12 15.04 -26.82
C SER A 231 -9.65 14.84 -26.44
N ASP A 232 -8.79 15.32 -27.36
CA ASP A 232 -7.36 15.58 -27.24
C ASP A 232 -7.01 16.48 -26.04
N GLU A 233 -6.64 15.86 -24.94
CA GLU A 233 -5.60 16.33 -24.02
C GLU A 233 -5.09 15.09 -23.30
N LYS A 234 -3.79 14.75 -23.45
CA LYS A 234 -3.22 13.58 -22.77
C LYS A 234 -3.40 13.76 -21.26
N PRO A 235 -4.21 12.93 -20.58
CA PRO A 235 -4.38 13.07 -19.15
C PRO A 235 -3.04 12.76 -18.47
N GLU A 236 -2.60 13.68 -17.63
CA GLU A 236 -1.46 13.48 -16.73
C GLU A 236 -1.75 12.23 -15.89
N SER A 237 -0.87 11.23 -15.95
CA SER A 237 -1.13 9.93 -15.34
C SER A 237 -1.33 10.08 -13.83
N THR A 238 -2.25 9.35 -13.21
CA THR A 238 -2.51 9.38 -11.75
C THR A 238 -1.21 9.20 -10.93
N LYS A 239 -0.25 8.45 -11.48
CA LYS A 239 1.11 8.30 -10.91
C LYS A 239 1.88 9.62 -10.87
N GLN A 240 1.78 10.45 -11.90
CA GLN A 240 2.44 11.77 -11.97
C GLN A 240 1.82 12.75 -10.97
N ILE A 241 0.50 12.76 -10.84
CA ILE A 241 -0.23 13.61 -9.89
C ILE A 241 0.15 13.26 -8.44
N PHE A 242 0.21 11.96 -8.13
CA PHE A 242 0.61 11.47 -6.81
C PHE A 242 2.08 11.77 -6.47
N MET A 243 3.00 11.62 -7.43
CA MET A 243 4.42 11.94 -7.20
C MET A 243 4.60 13.43 -6.90
N ARG A 244 3.91 14.30 -7.67
CA ARG A 244 3.99 15.75 -7.48
C ARG A 244 3.41 16.20 -6.13
N SER A 245 2.34 15.57 -5.63
CA SER A 245 1.76 15.91 -4.32
C SER A 245 2.67 15.58 -3.13
N LEU A 246 3.62 14.64 -3.32
CA LEU A 246 4.63 14.28 -2.32
C LEU A 246 5.97 15.01 -2.52
N GLY A 247 6.04 15.98 -3.45
CA GLY A 247 7.28 16.68 -3.79
C GLY A 247 8.32 15.81 -4.50
N LEU A 248 7.92 14.66 -5.04
CA LEU A 248 8.76 13.73 -5.78
C LEU A 248 8.63 13.99 -7.28
N CYS A 249 9.72 13.77 -8.03
CA CYS A 249 9.70 13.90 -9.49
C CYS A 249 9.78 12.52 -10.16
N THR A 250 9.17 12.41 -11.35
CA THR A 250 9.29 11.20 -12.18
C THR A 250 10.68 11.13 -12.83
N HIS A 251 11.10 9.92 -13.22
CA HIS A 251 12.39 9.72 -13.91
C HIS A 251 12.52 10.61 -15.15
N MET A 252 11.45 10.77 -15.95
CA MET A 252 11.46 11.69 -17.10
C MET A 252 11.67 13.16 -16.70
N GLU A 253 11.08 13.61 -15.60
CA GLU A 253 11.27 14.97 -15.08
C GLU A 253 12.69 15.14 -14.54
N HIS A 254 13.23 14.14 -13.85
CA HIS A 254 14.63 14.12 -13.40
C HIS A 254 15.61 14.21 -14.58
N THR A 255 15.42 13.39 -15.63
CA THR A 255 16.27 13.45 -16.84
C THR A 255 16.17 14.79 -17.56
N LYS A 256 14.98 15.42 -17.61
CA LYS A 256 14.80 16.79 -18.13
C LYS A 256 15.49 17.84 -17.28
N MET A 257 15.46 17.70 -15.95
CA MET A 257 16.15 18.61 -15.02
C MET A 257 17.67 18.48 -15.11
N GLU A 258 18.21 17.28 -15.35
CA GLU A 258 19.64 17.08 -15.57
C GLU A 258 20.11 17.62 -16.92
N THR A 259 19.36 17.33 -17.99
CA THR A 259 19.70 17.83 -19.34
C THR A 259 19.59 19.35 -19.47
N SER A 260 18.75 20.01 -18.66
CA SER A 260 18.66 21.48 -18.61
C SER A 260 19.78 22.14 -17.79
N LYS A 261 20.43 21.43 -16.88
CA LYS A 261 21.67 21.88 -16.21
C LYS A 261 22.89 21.82 -17.14
N VAL A 262 22.84 21.01 -18.20
CA VAL A 262 23.86 20.93 -19.25
C VAL A 262 23.52 21.89 -20.39
N ARG A 263 23.52 23.21 -20.13
CA ARG A 263 23.61 24.24 -21.18
C ARG A 263 24.95 24.95 -21.05
N PRO A 264 25.83 24.90 -22.07
CA PRO A 264 27.07 25.66 -22.04
C PRO A 264 26.76 27.16 -22.08
N GLN A 265 27.44 27.92 -21.21
CA GLN A 265 27.52 29.37 -21.23
C GLN A 265 27.81 29.83 -22.66
N LYS A 266 26.85 30.53 -23.29
CA LYS A 266 27.09 31.23 -24.55
C LYS A 266 28.25 32.21 -24.35
N ARG A 267 29.32 31.99 -25.10
CA ARG A 267 30.46 32.90 -25.26
C ARG A 267 29.98 34.34 -25.48
N LYS A 268 30.54 35.27 -24.70
CA LYS A 268 30.45 36.70 -24.95
C LYS A 268 31.00 37.00 -26.34
N THR A 269 30.22 37.71 -27.16
CA THR A 269 30.65 38.32 -28.42
C THR A 269 31.68 39.43 -28.13
N LYS A 270 32.83 39.37 -28.81
CA LYS A 270 33.84 40.45 -28.82
C LYS A 270 33.25 41.72 -29.47
N PRO A 271 33.59 42.92 -28.98
CA PRO A 271 33.27 44.15 -29.69
C PRO A 271 34.26 44.33 -30.84
N THR A 272 33.74 44.56 -32.05
CA THR A 272 34.52 44.98 -33.20
C THR A 272 34.96 46.44 -33.02
N GLU A 273 36.28 46.64 -33.01
CA GLU A 273 36.92 47.96 -33.10
C GLU A 273 36.50 48.68 -34.37
N LYS A 274 36.12 49.95 -34.21
CA LYS A 274 36.13 50.93 -35.30
C LYS A 274 37.56 51.44 -35.48
N THR A 275 38.11 51.30 -36.67
CA THR A 275 39.13 52.17 -37.28
C THR A 275 39.06 51.84 -38.78
N LYS A 276 38.91 52.75 -39.74
CA LYS A 276 39.34 54.14 -39.89
C LYS A 276 38.46 54.78 -40.97
#